data_AF-A0A2E8XTS9-F1
#
_entry.id   AF-A0A2E8XTS9-F1
#
_cell.length_a   1.000
_cell.length_b   1.000
_cell.length_c   1.000
_cell.angle_alpha   90.00
_cell.angle_beta   90.00
_cell.angle_gamma   90.00
#
_symmetry.space_group_name_H-M   'P 1'
#
loop_
_entity.id
_entity.type
_entity.pdbx_description
1 polymer ?
#
loop_
_entity_poly.entity_id
_entity_poly.type
_entity_poly.pdbx_seq_one_letter_code
_entity_poly.pdbx_strand_id
1 'polypeptide(L)' 'MSQSPAKLFLSDGERQDVDSLRAERDRFVALAFCNADLLFELDSAGEVTFAVGATNAFTG' A
#
# COMPACT_ATOMS: atom_id res chain seq x y z
N MET A 1 -3.54 33.00 -2.12
CA MET A 1 -3.08 31.60 -2.00
C MET A 1 -3.85 30.94 -0.87
N SER A 2 -4.82 30.09 -1.18
CA SER A 2 -5.48 29.21 -0.23
C SER A 2 -5.98 28.02 -1.04
N GLN A 3 -5.14 26.98 -1.16
CA GLN A 3 -5.65 25.70 -1.63
C GLN A 3 -6.43 25.11 -0.46
N SER A 4 -7.75 25.06 -0.62
CA SER A 4 -8.65 24.26 0.18
C SER A 4 -8.16 22.80 0.13
N PRO A 5 -8.08 22.08 1.26
CA PRO A 5 -7.66 20.68 1.21
C PRO A 5 -8.73 19.96 0.41
N ALA A 6 -8.36 19.48 -0.77
CA ALA A 6 -9.23 18.66 -1.58
C ALA A 6 -9.73 17.54 -0.67
N LYS A 7 -11.03 17.62 -0.42
CA LYS A 7 -11.85 16.77 0.42
C LYS A 7 -11.46 15.32 0.13
N LEU A 8 -10.69 14.73 1.03
CA LEU A 8 -10.53 13.28 1.13
C LEU A 8 -11.90 12.76 1.56
N PHE A 9 -12.82 12.67 0.60
CA PHE A 9 -14.09 12.00 0.77
C PHE A 9 -13.79 10.51 0.85
N LEU A 10 -13.46 10.02 2.03
CA LEU A 10 -13.62 8.62 2.35
C LEU A 10 -15.13 8.40 2.49
N SER A 11 -15.73 7.69 1.55
CA SER A 11 -17.12 7.26 1.66
C SER A 11 -17.29 6.40 2.91
N ASP A 12 -18.36 6.62 3.67
CA ASP A 12 -18.71 5.84 4.89
C ASP A 12 -18.89 4.33 4.65
N GLY A 13 -18.85 3.87 3.39
CA GLY A 13 -19.09 2.49 2.95
C GLY A 13 -17.88 1.55 3.03
N GLU A 14 -16.67 2.03 3.30
CA GLU A 14 -15.45 1.22 3.37
C GLU A 14 -14.66 1.57 4.64
N ARG A 15 -15.25 1.36 5.82
CA ARG A 15 -14.42 1.27 7.02
C ARG A 15 -13.55 0.03 6.88
N GLN A 16 -12.32 0.23 6.43
CA GLN A 16 -11.25 -0.73 6.56
C GLN A 16 -11.19 -1.17 8.03
N ASP A 17 -11.31 -2.47 8.26
CA ASP A 17 -11.19 -3.01 9.61
C ASP A 17 -9.79 -2.70 10.17
N VAL A 18 -9.68 -2.57 11.49
CA VAL A 18 -8.43 -2.19 12.16
C VAL A 18 -7.29 -3.15 11.80
N ASP A 19 -7.59 -4.43 11.59
CA ASP A 19 -6.56 -5.41 11.22
C ASP A 19 -6.06 -5.18 9.79
N SER A 20 -6.96 -4.81 8.86
CA SER A 20 -6.55 -4.46 7.49
C SER A 20 -5.67 -3.21 7.45
N LEU A 21 -5.98 -2.20 8.30
CA LEU A 21 -5.17 -0.99 8.44
C LEU A 21 -3.79 -1.29 9.05
N ARG A 22 -3.71 -2.19 10.03
CA ARG A 22 -2.42 -2.62 10.60
C ARG A 22 -1.58 -3.35 9.57
N ALA A 23 -2.18 -4.26 8.81
CA ALA A 23 -1.47 -4.99 7.76
C ALA A 23 -0.91 -4.03 6.69
N GLU A 24 -1.70 -3.05 6.25
CA GLU A 24 -1.25 -2.04 5.30
C GLU A 24 -0.10 -1.18 5.86
N ARG A 25 -0.22 -0.72 7.11
CA ARG A 25 0.87 -0.01 7.81
C ARG A 25 2.16 -0.84 7.83
N ASP A 26 2.07 -2.13 8.19
CA ASP A 26 3.23 -2.98 8.35
C ASP A 26 3.97 -3.18 7.01
N ARG A 27 3.25 -3.22 5.88
CA ARG A 27 3.86 -3.24 4.54
C ARG A 27 4.66 -1.98 4.24
N PHE A 28 4.09 -0.80 4.51
CA PHE A 28 4.80 0.47 4.28
C PHE A 28 6.00 0.64 5.21
N VAL A 29 5.88 0.18 6.46
CA VAL A 29 7.00 0.12 7.40
C VAL A 29 8.09 -0.80 6.86
N ALA A 30 7.76 -2.01 6.41
CA ALA A 30 8.73 -2.93 5.83
C ALA A 30 9.46 -2.33 4.62
N LEU A 31 8.72 -1.73 3.68
CA LEU A 31 9.30 -1.06 2.51
C LEU A 31 10.29 0.05 2.91
N ALA A 32 9.89 0.92 3.85
CA ALA A 32 10.72 2.05 4.28
C ALA A 32 11.95 1.62 5.09
N PHE A 33 11.79 0.68 6.04
CA PHE A 33 12.88 0.24 6.91
C PHE A 33 13.91 -0.63 6.18
N CYS A 34 13.47 -1.43 5.21
CA CYS A 34 14.39 -2.22 4.39
C CYS A 34 15.16 -1.37 3.37
N ASN A 35 14.83 -0.07 3.24
CA ASN A 35 15.33 0.78 2.15
C ASN A 35 15.16 0.08 0.79
N ALA A 36 14.02 -0.57 0.59
CA ALA A 36 13.74 -1.38 -0.58
C ALA A 36 13.04 -0.54 -1.66
N ASP A 37 13.37 -0.81 -2.92
CA ASP A 37 12.72 -0.17 -4.07
C ASP A 37 11.38 -0.84 -4.44
N LEU A 38 11.20 -2.10 -4.04
CA LEU A 38 10.05 -2.94 -4.38
C LEU A 38 9.66 -3.83 -3.18
N LEU A 39 8.37 -3.96 -2.92
CA LEU A 39 7.80 -4.95 -2.00
C LEU A 39 6.66 -5.68 -2.68
N PHE A 40 6.63 -7.00 -2.58
CA PHE A 40 5.53 -7.83 -3.06
C PHE A 40 5.28 -9.02 -2.13
N GLU A 41 4.02 -9.46 -2.10
CA GLU A 41 3.58 -10.63 -1.33
C GLU A 41 3.15 -11.72 -2.30
N LEU A 42 3.42 -12.97 -1.92
CA LEU A 42 3.02 -14.16 -2.68
C LEU A 42 2.02 -14.98 -1.86
N ASP A 43 1.08 -15.65 -2.54
CA ASP A 43 0.30 -16.71 -1.92
C ASP A 43 1.07 -18.05 -1.89
N SER A 44 0.42 -19.10 -1.39
CA SER A 44 1.00 -20.44 -1.32
C SER A 44 1.25 -21.09 -2.70
N ALA A 45 0.61 -20.61 -3.76
CA ALA A 45 0.84 -21.06 -5.13
C ALA A 45 1.99 -20.28 -5.81
N GLY A 46 2.51 -19.23 -5.16
CA GLY A 46 3.55 -18.37 -5.71
C GLY A 46 3.00 -17.21 -6.55
N GLU A 47 1.70 -16.95 -6.48
CA GLU A 47 1.06 -15.84 -7.21
C GLU A 47 1.17 -14.53 -6.43
N VAL A 48 1.41 -13.42 -7.14
CA VAL A 48 1.54 -12.10 -6.53
C VAL A 48 0.16 -11.60 -6.07
N THR A 49 0.00 -11.41 -4.76
CA THR A 49 -1.24 -10.90 -4.14
C THR A 49 -1.18 -9.41 -3.80
N PHE A 50 0.03 -8.85 -3.71
CA PHE A 50 0.27 -7.44 -3.45
C PHE A 50 1.62 -7.02 -4.06
N ALA A 51 1.69 -5.81 -4.61
CA ALA A 51 2.95 -5.21 -5.08
C ALA A 51 2.92 -3.69 -4.94
N VAL A 52 4.02 -3.10 -4.47
CA VAL A 52 4.18 -1.65 -4.31
C VAL A 52 5.65 -1.24 -4.49
N GLY A 53 5.89 0.05 -4.71
CA GLY A 53 7.20 0.61 -4.99
C GLY A 53 7.36 0.90 -6.49
N ALA A 54 8.58 0.78 -7.00
CA ALA A 54 8.90 1.05 -8.40
C ALA A 54 8.47 -0.10 -9.35
N THR A 55 7.30 -0.71 -9.13
CA THR A 55 6.81 -1.91 -9.84
C THR A 55 7.00 -1.84 -11.35
N ASN A 56 6.40 -0.85 -12.02
CA ASN A 56 6.50 -0.69 -13.47
C ASN A 56 7.95 -0.48 -13.94
N ALA A 57 8.80 0.20 -13.17
CA ALA A 57 10.19 0.42 -13.57
C ALA A 57 10.99 -0.90 -13.62
N PHE A 58 10.64 -1.88 -12.79
CA PHE A 58 11.28 -3.19 -12.75
C PHE A 58 10.60 -4.23 -13.64
N THR A 59 9.29 -4.12 -13.89
CA THR A 59 8.52 -5.17 -14.58
C THR A 59 7.97 -4.79 -15.95
N GLY A 60 8.03 -3.51 -16.34
CA GLY A 60 7.52 -2.99 -17.63
C GLY A 60 6.20 -2.25 -17.48
#